data_AF-A0A2N1DSM3-F1
#
_entry.id   AF-A0A2N1DSM3-F1
#
_cell.length_a   1.000
_cell.length_b   1.000
_cell.length_c   1.000
_cell.angle_alpha   90.00
_cell.angle_beta   90.00
_cell.angle_gamma   90.00
#
_symmetry.space_group_name_H-M   'P 1'
#
loop_
_entity.id
_entity.type
_entity.pdbx_description
1 polymer ?
#
loop_
_entity_poly.entity_id
_entity_poly.type
_entity_poly.pdbx_seq_one_letter_code
_entity_poly.pdbx_strand_id
1 'polypeptide(L)'
;MLEIDLVTAPPELIKTKIEYPPELLKGKERIAYNSIKAKLTEINKGEISGTIINCHAILQALKSIAYDDKNARYYTITNDGEFIPYRQNDVVKFYARTCGSILNKEELELLISGEKEEDKNKIRNLGIMSVLDELRVSQHITIADNRVDMFAKQASLKYKGDGEYRIIRTHVPFNVNNPINSLVIDDYKIHFPLLDEFLKLVLASRFAPDRKKAFLWLHATTDWGKGFLMNAMKESGLVVDVTVKLVESIMEGKPAPLQA
;
A
#
# COMPACT_ATOMS: atom_id res chain seq x y z
N MET A 1 14.34 18.20 8.10
CA MET A 1 13.16 17.52 7.52
C MET A 1 13.60 16.11 7.23
N LEU A 2 13.18 15.13 8.04
CA LEU A 2 13.60 13.73 7.88
C LEU A 2 12.86 13.13 6.68
N GLU A 3 13.61 12.53 5.75
CA GLU A 3 13.09 11.70 4.67
C GLU A 3 12.21 10.60 5.29
N ILE A 4 10.91 10.66 5.04
CA ILE A 4 10.01 9.57 5.43
C ILE A 4 10.14 8.53 4.32
N ASP A 5 11.17 7.68 4.42
CA ASP A 5 11.20 6.42 3.70
C ASP A 5 10.17 5.50 4.37
N LEU A 6 8.91 5.56 3.93
CA LEU A 6 7.95 4.53 4.31
C LEU A 6 8.42 3.23 3.65
N VAL A 7 8.57 2.18 4.43
CA VAL A 7 9.05 0.87 3.97
C VAL A 7 8.05 -0.18 4.46
N THR A 8 7.84 -1.23 3.67
CA THR A 8 7.05 -2.39 4.11
C THR A 8 7.61 -2.92 5.44
N ALA A 9 6.74 -3.16 6.42
CA ALA A 9 7.15 -3.88 7.62
C ALA A 9 7.63 -5.28 7.20
N PRO A 10 8.85 -5.72 7.56
CA PRO A 10 9.28 -7.08 7.28
C PRO A 10 8.32 -8.09 7.93
N PRO A 11 7.85 -9.13 7.20
CA PRO A 11 6.95 -10.15 7.75
C PRO A 11 7.50 -10.85 8.99
N GLU A 12 8.83 -10.92 9.11
CA GLU A 12 9.56 -11.58 10.19
C GLU A 12 9.50 -10.82 11.53
N LEU A 13 9.22 -9.50 11.51
CA LEU A 13 9.15 -8.67 12.72
C LEU A 13 7.77 -8.70 13.40
N ILE A 14 6.74 -9.24 12.74
CA ILE A 14 5.39 -9.40 13.32
C ILE A 14 5.36 -10.54 14.37
N LYS A 15 6.37 -11.42 14.36
CA LYS A 15 6.44 -12.63 15.22
C LYS A 15 7.32 -12.49 16.46
N THR A 16 8.14 -11.45 16.56
CA THR A 16 8.98 -11.24 17.73
C THR A 16 8.34 -10.20 18.64
N LYS A 17 7.95 -10.62 19.85
CA LYS A 17 7.70 -9.73 20.99
C LYS A 17 9.00 -9.01 21.35
N ILE A 18 9.51 -8.15 20.47
CA ILE A 18 10.60 -7.25 20.82
C ILE A 18 9.95 -6.15 21.62
N GLU A 19 10.04 -6.23 22.94
CA GLU A 19 9.71 -5.10 23.80
C GLU A 19 10.62 -3.95 23.38
N TYR A 20 10.02 -2.92 22.77
CA TYR A 20 10.72 -1.69 22.45
C TYR A 20 10.50 -0.72 23.61
N PRO A 21 11.54 -0.40 24.41
CA PRO A 21 11.39 0.45 25.58
C PRO A 21 10.88 1.84 25.19
N PRO A 22 9.95 2.44 25.96
CA PRO A 22 9.46 3.80 25.71
C PRO A 22 10.57 4.85 25.66
N GLU A 23 11.66 4.66 26.39
CA GLU A 23 12.82 5.56 26.45
C GLU A 23 13.53 5.72 25.10
N LEU A 24 13.36 4.75 24.20
CA LEU A 24 13.97 4.77 22.87
C LEU A 24 13.10 5.48 21.82
N LEU A 25 11.88 5.90 22.18
CA LEU A 25 11.00 6.67 21.28
C LEU A 25 11.48 8.12 21.17
N LYS A 26 11.50 8.67 19.96
CA LYS A 26 11.94 10.04 19.70
C LYS A 26 10.90 10.79 18.87
N GLY A 27 11.02 12.12 18.79
CA GLY A 27 10.17 12.97 17.96
C GLY A 27 8.67 12.61 17.99
N LYS A 28 8.13 12.24 16.82
CA LYS A 28 6.71 11.93 16.59
C LYS A 28 6.25 10.69 17.34
N GLU A 29 7.10 9.68 17.46
CA GLU A 29 6.74 8.43 18.15
C GLU A 29 6.51 8.67 19.63
N ARG A 30 7.34 9.54 20.24
CA ARG A 30 7.21 9.95 21.63
C ARG A 30 5.95 10.78 21.86
N ILE A 31 5.59 11.66 20.92
CA ILE A 31 4.37 12.47 21.01
C ILE A 31 3.13 11.58 20.99
N ALA A 32 3.05 10.65 20.04
CA ALA A 32 1.96 9.68 19.96
C ALA A 32 1.86 8.83 21.23
N TYR A 33 2.98 8.31 21.73
CA TYR A 33 3.02 7.55 22.98
C TYR A 33 2.50 8.36 24.18
N ASN A 34 2.97 9.61 24.34
CA ASN A 34 2.55 10.48 25.44
C ASN A 34 1.06 10.82 25.37
N SER A 35 0.53 11.06 24.17
CA SER A 35 -0.91 11.31 23.96
C SER A 35 -1.75 10.11 24.38
N ILE A 36 -1.33 8.89 24.03
CA ILE A 36 -1.99 7.65 24.46
C ILE A 36 -1.90 7.50 25.99
N LYS A 37 -0.70 7.66 26.57
CA LYS A 37 -0.47 7.52 28.01
C LYS A 37 -1.31 8.51 28.82
N ALA A 38 -1.37 9.78 28.41
CA ALA A 38 -2.16 10.81 29.08
C ALA A 38 -3.65 10.44 29.13
N LYS A 39 -4.23 10.09 27.97
CA LYS A 39 -5.65 9.69 27.87
C LYS A 39 -5.97 8.43 28.68
N LEU A 40 -5.09 7.44 28.67
CA LEU A 40 -5.29 6.24 29.49
C LEU A 40 -5.22 6.59 30.99
N THR A 41 -4.29 7.46 31.40
CA THR A 41 -4.11 7.88 32.80
C THR A 41 -5.37 8.59 33.33
N GLU A 42 -6.02 9.41 32.48
CA GLU A 42 -7.31 10.03 32.80
C GLU A 42 -8.41 8.99 33.07
N ILE A 43 -8.45 7.89 32.30
CA ILE A 43 -9.42 6.80 32.47
C ILE A 43 -9.14 6.03 33.76
N ASN A 44 -7.89 5.67 34.03
CA ASN A 44 -7.51 4.86 35.20
C ASN A 44 -7.54 5.65 36.52
N LYS A 45 -7.59 6.99 36.47
CA LYS A 45 -7.40 7.87 37.65
C LYS A 45 -6.15 7.52 38.46
N GLY A 46 -5.10 7.05 37.78
CA GLY A 46 -3.91 6.49 38.40
C GLY A 46 -2.80 6.19 37.39
N GLU A 47 -1.60 5.90 37.87
CA GLU A 47 -0.44 5.66 37.02
C GLU A 47 -0.61 4.35 36.22
N ILE A 48 -0.18 4.39 34.96
CA ILE A 48 -0.34 3.28 34.02
C ILE A 48 1.01 2.64 33.76
N SER A 49 1.04 1.31 33.87
CA SER A 49 2.20 0.50 33.52
C SER A 49 2.63 0.78 32.09
N GLY A 50 3.93 0.99 31.88
CA GLY A 50 4.50 1.17 30.54
C GLY A 50 4.27 -0.02 29.60
N THR A 51 3.94 -1.21 30.15
CA THR A 51 3.70 -2.45 29.42
C THR A 51 2.38 -2.48 28.63
N ILE A 52 1.43 -1.59 28.95
CA ILE A 52 0.14 -1.58 28.26
C ILE A 52 0.26 -1.04 26.84
N ILE A 53 1.24 -0.18 26.58
CA ILE A 53 1.43 0.47 25.28
C ILE A 53 2.55 -0.24 24.53
N ASN A 54 2.19 -0.91 23.44
CA ASN A 54 3.12 -1.50 22.50
C ASN A 54 3.77 -0.42 21.62
N CYS A 55 4.95 0.01 22.02
CA CYS A 55 5.75 1.01 21.31
C CYS A 55 6.17 0.56 19.90
N HIS A 56 6.34 -0.75 19.67
CA HIS A 56 6.66 -1.28 18.35
C HIS A 56 5.53 -1.04 17.35
N ALA A 57 4.27 -1.22 17.77
CA ALA A 57 3.11 -0.98 16.90
C ALA A 57 2.99 0.51 16.48
N ILE A 58 3.33 1.44 17.39
CA ILE A 58 3.39 2.88 17.08
C ILE A 58 4.46 3.16 16.02
N LEU A 59 5.66 2.62 16.19
CA LEU A 59 6.75 2.75 15.24
C LEU A 59 6.38 2.19 13.86
N GLN A 60 5.75 1.01 13.81
CA GLN A 60 5.33 0.42 12.55
C GLN A 60 4.29 1.28 11.83
N ALA A 61 3.32 1.83 12.55
CA ALA A 61 2.31 2.68 11.94
C ALA A 61 2.89 3.98 11.36
N LEU A 62 3.81 4.63 12.08
CA LEU A 62 4.47 5.84 11.59
C LEU A 62 5.40 5.59 10.39
N LYS A 63 5.77 4.32 10.13
CA LYS A 63 6.58 3.89 8.98
C LYS A 63 5.78 3.30 7.81
N SER A 64 4.53 2.91 8.03
CA SER A 64 3.72 2.19 7.03
C SER A 64 2.46 2.95 6.63
N ILE A 65 2.12 4.03 7.35
CA ILE A 65 0.94 4.85 7.12
C ILE A 65 1.35 6.30 6.92
N ALA A 66 0.78 6.94 5.89
CA ALA A 66 0.89 8.38 5.68
C ALA A 66 -0.46 9.00 5.35
N TYR A 67 -0.63 10.30 5.61
CA TYR A 67 -1.90 11.00 5.43
C TYR A 67 -1.87 11.96 4.24
N ASP A 68 -2.78 11.74 3.29
CA ASP A 68 -2.98 12.61 2.14
C ASP A 68 -4.08 13.64 2.44
N ASP A 69 -3.66 14.90 2.60
CA ASP A 69 -4.55 16.02 2.90
C ASP A 69 -5.56 16.29 1.80
N LYS A 70 -5.13 16.17 0.54
CA LYS A 70 -5.93 16.56 -0.62
C LYS A 70 -7.15 15.66 -0.75
N ASN A 71 -6.99 14.37 -0.47
CA ASN A 71 -8.06 13.38 -0.57
C ASN A 71 -8.67 13.00 0.80
N ALA A 72 -8.11 13.51 1.90
CA ALA A 72 -8.44 13.13 3.27
C ALA A 72 -8.39 11.61 3.50
N ARG A 73 -7.30 10.96 3.05
CA ARG A 73 -7.11 9.50 3.11
C ARG A 73 -5.80 9.13 3.78
N TYR A 74 -5.79 7.98 4.44
CA TYR A 74 -4.57 7.36 4.92
C TYR A 74 -4.11 6.35 3.87
N TYR A 75 -2.89 6.53 3.38
CA TYR A 75 -2.23 5.54 2.55
C TYR A 75 -1.53 4.53 3.44
N THR A 76 -1.84 3.26 3.24
CA THR A 76 -1.18 2.14 3.90
C THR A 76 -0.41 1.32 2.87
N ILE A 77 0.78 0.84 3.24
CA ILE A 77 1.53 -0.13 2.43
C ILE A 77 1.21 -1.53 2.95
N THR A 78 0.67 -2.40 2.09
CA THR A 78 0.44 -3.81 2.43
C THR A 78 1.75 -4.58 2.41
N ASN A 79 1.75 -5.80 2.98
CA ASN A 79 2.90 -6.70 2.92
C ASN A 79 3.30 -7.05 1.48
N ASP A 80 2.33 -7.04 0.56
CA ASP A 80 2.54 -7.28 -0.87
C ASP A 80 3.05 -6.03 -1.62
N GLY A 81 3.31 -4.93 -0.91
CA GLY A 81 3.82 -3.68 -1.47
C GLY A 81 2.76 -2.84 -2.19
N GLU A 82 1.48 -3.12 -1.95
CA GLU A 82 0.39 -2.32 -2.50
C GLU A 82 0.09 -1.11 -1.63
N PHE A 83 -0.18 0.03 -2.29
CA PHE A 83 -0.62 1.24 -1.62
C PHE A 83 -2.13 1.34 -1.69
N ILE A 84 -2.79 1.21 -0.54
CA ILE A 84 -4.25 1.25 -0.45
C ILE A 84 -4.69 2.49 0.34
N PRO A 85 -5.50 3.39 -0.25
CA PRO A 85 -6.05 4.55 0.44
C PRO A 85 -7.31 4.18 1.22
N TYR A 86 -7.30 4.45 2.53
CA TYR A 86 -8.43 4.19 3.43
C TYR A 86 -8.99 5.48 4.04
N ARG A 87 -10.29 5.47 4.36
CA ARG A 87 -10.89 6.44 5.30
C ARG A 87 -10.50 6.07 6.72
N GLN A 88 -10.55 7.05 7.63
CA GLN A 88 -10.22 6.84 9.04
C GLN A 88 -10.91 5.61 9.66
N ASN A 89 -12.23 5.48 9.49
CA ASN A 89 -13.00 4.37 10.05
C ASN A 89 -12.62 3.00 9.48
N ASP A 90 -12.08 2.96 8.26
CA ASP A 90 -11.64 1.72 7.62
C ASP A 90 -10.21 1.37 8.06
N VAL A 91 -9.34 2.37 8.23
CA VAL A 91 -7.97 2.15 8.75
C VAL A 91 -8.01 1.40 10.06
N VAL A 92 -8.89 1.78 11.00
CA VAL A 92 -9.01 1.12 12.32
C VAL A 92 -9.21 -0.40 12.19
N LYS A 93 -9.95 -0.86 11.16
CA LYS A 93 -10.21 -2.30 10.93
C LYS A 93 -9.00 -3.05 10.41
N PHE A 94 -8.16 -2.40 9.61
CA PHE A 94 -6.99 -3.01 8.98
C PHE A 94 -5.70 -2.77 9.78
N TYR A 95 -5.70 -1.77 10.67
CA TYR A 95 -4.54 -1.34 11.45
C TYR A 95 -3.87 -2.51 12.17
N ALA A 96 -4.64 -3.35 12.86
CA ALA A 96 -4.11 -4.48 13.62
C ALA A 96 -3.41 -5.53 12.73
N ARG A 97 -3.82 -5.66 11.46
CA ARG A 97 -3.17 -6.58 10.50
C ARG A 97 -1.84 -6.02 10.00
N THR A 98 -1.76 -4.71 9.81
CA THR A 98 -0.57 -4.05 9.25
C THR A 98 0.47 -3.70 10.32
N CYS A 99 0.03 -3.17 11.46
CA CYS A 99 0.90 -2.58 12.49
C CYS A 99 0.89 -3.35 13.81
N GLY A 100 -0.01 -4.32 13.99
CA GLY A 100 -0.24 -5.00 15.27
C GLY A 100 -1.14 -4.20 16.23
N SER A 101 -1.35 -4.75 17.44
CA SER A 101 -2.13 -4.05 18.48
C SER A 101 -1.25 -3.06 19.24
N ILE A 102 -1.72 -1.81 19.36
CA ILE A 102 -1.06 -0.77 20.15
C ILE A 102 -1.25 -0.98 21.63
N LEU A 103 -2.40 -1.49 22.04
CA LEU A 103 -2.72 -1.72 23.45
C LEU A 103 -2.66 -3.22 23.75
N ASN A 104 -2.04 -3.58 24.87
CA ASN A 104 -2.08 -4.95 25.37
C ASN A 104 -3.52 -5.28 25.79
N LYS A 105 -4.10 -6.29 25.15
CA LYS A 105 -5.51 -6.66 25.34
C LYS A 105 -5.80 -7.11 26.78
N GLU A 106 -4.92 -7.88 27.40
CA GLU A 106 -5.15 -8.44 28.74
C GLU A 106 -5.15 -7.33 29.80
N GLU A 107 -4.13 -6.46 29.76
CA GLU A 107 -4.03 -5.32 30.67
C GLU A 107 -5.15 -4.30 30.43
N LEU A 108 -5.56 -4.08 29.17
CA LEU A 108 -6.63 -3.17 28.83
C LEU A 108 -8.00 -3.65 29.35
N GLU A 109 -8.31 -4.95 29.20
CA GLU A 109 -9.59 -5.50 29.69
C GLU A 109 -9.70 -5.43 31.22
N LEU A 110 -8.59 -5.55 31.95
CA LEU A 110 -8.57 -5.33 33.40
C LEU A 110 -8.92 -3.87 33.74
N LEU A 111 -8.34 -2.92 33.01
CA LEU A 111 -8.57 -1.48 33.19
C LEU A 111 -10.00 -1.03 32.91
N ILE A 112 -10.64 -1.59 31.88
CA ILE A 112 -11.97 -1.14 31.42
C ILE A 112 -13.12 -1.99 31.97
N SER A 113 -12.83 -2.93 32.87
CA SER A 113 -13.80 -3.93 33.34
C SER A 113 -15.04 -3.31 34.02
N GLY A 114 -14.90 -2.15 34.65
CA GLY A 114 -15.99 -1.38 35.28
C GLY A 114 -16.69 -0.36 34.38
N GLU A 115 -16.27 -0.20 33.11
CA GLU A 115 -16.81 0.80 32.20
C GLU A 115 -18.05 0.32 31.43
N LYS A 116 -18.83 1.26 30.88
CA LYS A 116 -19.95 0.93 29.97
C LYS A 116 -19.42 0.40 28.64
N GLU A 117 -20.16 -0.51 28.00
CA GLU A 117 -19.70 -1.19 26.77
C GLU A 117 -19.42 -0.24 25.59
N GLU A 118 -20.16 0.87 25.49
CA GLU A 118 -19.88 1.92 24.49
C GLU A 118 -18.51 2.59 24.72
N ASP A 119 -18.16 2.84 25.98
CA ASP A 119 -16.90 3.50 26.34
C ASP A 119 -15.73 2.52 26.24
N LYS A 120 -15.93 1.23 26.55
CA LYS A 120 -14.93 0.18 26.27
C LYS A 120 -14.49 0.17 24.82
N ASN A 121 -15.42 0.28 23.87
CA ASN A 121 -15.07 0.30 22.44
C ASN A 121 -14.30 1.56 22.02
N LYS A 122 -14.61 2.72 22.60
CA LYS A 122 -13.81 3.94 22.37
C LYS A 122 -12.40 3.78 22.93
N ILE A 123 -12.27 3.21 24.13
CA ILE A 123 -10.98 2.99 24.80
C ILE A 123 -10.13 1.96 24.02
N ARG A 124 -10.72 0.87 23.53
CA ARG A 124 -10.06 -0.11 22.66
C ARG A 124 -9.44 0.52 21.41
N ASN A 125 -10.11 1.52 20.82
CA ASN A 125 -9.63 2.21 19.62
C ASN A 125 -8.76 3.44 19.91
N LEU A 126 -8.65 3.87 21.18
CA LEU A 126 -8.00 5.12 21.57
C LEU A 126 -6.53 5.19 21.17
N GLY A 127 -5.81 4.06 21.30
CA GLY A 127 -4.43 3.94 20.86
C GLY A 127 -4.30 4.26 19.36
N ILE A 128 -5.15 3.61 18.55
CA ILE A 128 -5.12 3.75 17.09
C ILE A 128 -5.46 5.18 16.70
N MET A 129 -6.54 5.72 17.26
CA MET A 129 -6.99 7.08 16.96
C MET A 129 -5.93 8.12 17.30
N SER A 130 -5.24 7.97 18.43
CA SER A 130 -4.17 8.91 18.82
C SER A 130 -2.98 8.87 17.87
N VAL A 131 -2.62 7.70 17.32
CA VAL A 131 -1.59 7.61 16.28
C VAL A 131 -2.06 8.21 14.96
N LEU A 132 -3.32 7.96 14.56
CA LEU A 132 -3.88 8.54 13.32
C LEU A 132 -3.99 10.07 13.39
N ASP A 133 -4.35 10.62 14.55
CA ASP A 133 -4.37 12.07 14.77
C ASP A 133 -2.96 12.67 14.70
N GLU A 134 -1.94 12.01 15.26
CA GLU A 134 -0.55 12.46 15.11
C GLU A 134 -0.07 12.39 13.66
N LEU A 135 -0.43 11.34 12.92
CA LEU A 135 -0.14 11.21 11.49
C LEU A 135 -0.73 12.37 10.68
N ARG A 136 -1.96 12.79 11.02
CA ARG A 136 -2.61 13.94 10.38
C ARG A 136 -1.91 15.26 10.62
N VAL A 137 -1.25 15.44 11.75
CA VAL A 137 -0.58 16.71 12.09
C VAL A 137 0.88 16.71 11.60
N SER A 138 1.49 15.53 11.56
CA SER A 138 2.94 15.41 11.41
C SER A 138 3.38 14.80 10.07
N GLN A 139 2.51 14.11 9.34
CA GLN A 139 2.84 13.37 8.11
C GLN A 139 1.86 13.66 6.97
N HIS A 140 1.91 14.91 6.52
CA HIS A 140 1.23 15.37 5.32
C HIS A 140 1.97 14.93 4.06
N ILE A 141 1.27 14.22 3.18
CA ILE A 141 1.79 13.80 1.89
C ILE A 141 0.88 14.28 0.76
N THR A 142 1.47 14.72 -0.34
CA THR A 142 0.77 14.83 -1.63
C THR A 142 1.37 13.83 -2.60
N ILE A 143 0.58 12.88 -3.10
CA ILE A 143 1.07 11.91 -4.08
C ILE A 143 1.20 12.58 -5.45
N ALA A 144 2.43 12.74 -5.92
CA ALA A 144 2.71 13.35 -7.21
C ALA A 144 2.62 12.31 -8.35
N ASP A 145 3.25 11.16 -8.17
CA ASP A 145 3.25 10.10 -9.18
C ASP A 145 3.48 8.70 -8.57
N ASN A 146 3.18 7.67 -9.36
CA ASN A 146 3.37 6.26 -9.01
C ASN A 146 4.23 5.59 -10.10
N ARG A 147 5.29 4.90 -9.69
CA ARG A 147 6.23 4.23 -10.58
C ARG A 147 6.55 2.82 -10.12
N VAL A 148 6.85 1.96 -11.08
CA VAL A 148 7.44 0.63 -10.82
C VAL A 148 8.96 0.75 -10.96
N ASP A 149 9.68 0.35 -9.93
CA ASP A 149 11.15 0.25 -9.93
C ASP A 149 11.53 -1.24 -9.99
N MET A 150 12.32 -1.59 -11.01
CA MET A 150 12.74 -2.98 -11.27
C MET A 150 13.85 -3.47 -10.34
N PHE A 151 14.51 -2.57 -9.62
CA PHE A 151 15.60 -2.88 -8.69
C PHE A 151 15.19 -2.69 -7.23
N ALA A 152 14.04 -2.05 -6.98
CA ALA A 152 13.50 -1.92 -5.63
C ALA A 152 13.17 -3.30 -5.07
N LYS A 153 13.73 -3.59 -3.89
CA LYS A 153 13.43 -4.82 -3.14
C LYS A 153 12.11 -4.73 -2.37
N GLN A 154 11.67 -3.52 -2.06
CA GLN A 154 10.49 -3.23 -1.23
C GLN A 154 9.79 -1.98 -1.74
N ALA A 155 8.47 -1.96 -1.58
CA ALA A 155 7.65 -0.81 -1.92
C ALA A 155 7.91 0.34 -0.94
N SER A 156 7.93 1.57 -1.44
CA SER A 156 8.24 2.74 -0.62
C SER A 156 7.58 4.03 -1.11
N LEU A 157 7.46 5.01 -0.21
CA LEU A 157 7.16 6.39 -0.58
C LEU A 157 8.45 7.19 -0.52
N LYS A 158 8.83 7.83 -1.63
CA LYS A 158 10.03 8.67 -1.72
C LYS A 158 9.65 10.15 -1.81
N TYR A 159 10.25 10.98 -0.97
CA TYR A 159 10.05 12.42 -1.00
C TYR A 159 10.64 13.02 -2.29
N LYS A 160 9.90 13.92 -2.95
CA LYS A 160 10.34 14.61 -4.17
C LYS A 160 10.68 16.09 -3.95
N GLY A 161 10.37 16.66 -2.79
CA GLY A 161 10.39 18.11 -2.56
C GLY A 161 8.97 18.67 -2.41
N ASP A 162 8.84 19.86 -1.82
CA ASP A 162 7.59 20.63 -1.68
C ASP A 162 6.38 19.86 -1.13
N GLY A 163 6.60 18.92 -0.20
CA GLY A 163 5.53 18.09 0.37
C GLY A 163 5.00 16.99 -0.58
N GLU A 164 5.61 16.84 -1.76
CA GLU A 164 5.27 15.83 -2.75
C GLU A 164 6.04 14.53 -2.54
N TYR A 165 5.34 13.41 -2.77
CA TYR A 165 5.88 12.07 -2.65
C TYR A 165 5.59 11.23 -3.90
N ARG A 166 6.52 10.33 -4.19
CA ARG A 166 6.43 9.32 -5.24
C ARG A 166 6.21 7.95 -4.63
N ILE A 167 5.17 7.27 -5.09
CA ILE A 167 4.99 5.85 -4.81
C ILE A 167 5.97 5.05 -5.67
N ILE A 168 6.81 4.24 -5.03
CA ILE A 168 7.68 3.24 -5.66
C ILE A 168 7.10 1.86 -5.39
N ARG A 169 6.65 1.20 -6.45
CA ARG A 169 6.22 -0.20 -6.43
C ARG A 169 7.35 -1.10 -6.90
N THR A 170 7.40 -2.31 -6.35
CA THR A 170 8.33 -3.35 -6.79
C THR A 170 7.82 -4.00 -8.07
N HIS A 171 8.74 -4.38 -8.95
CA HIS A 171 8.41 -5.19 -10.12
C HIS A 171 7.96 -6.60 -9.71
N VAL A 172 6.80 -7.02 -10.20
CA VAL A 172 6.31 -8.40 -10.07
C VAL A 172 6.71 -9.16 -11.36
N PRO A 173 7.60 -10.15 -11.28
CA PRO A 173 8.02 -10.94 -12.44
C PRO A 173 6.89 -11.82 -12.97
N PHE A 174 6.92 -12.12 -14.26
CA PHE A 174 6.02 -13.08 -14.87
C PHE A 174 6.30 -14.48 -14.34
N ASN A 175 5.24 -15.28 -14.23
CA ASN A 175 5.37 -16.69 -13.88
C ASN A 175 5.81 -17.47 -15.13
N VAL A 176 7.11 -17.75 -15.24
CA VAL A 176 7.70 -18.45 -16.39
C VAL A 176 7.98 -19.91 -16.00
N ASN A 177 6.96 -20.76 -16.09
CA ASN A 177 7.07 -22.19 -15.76
C ASN A 177 7.26 -23.10 -16.97
N ASN A 178 7.15 -22.56 -18.19
CA ASN A 178 7.21 -23.36 -19.41
C ASN A 178 8.59 -23.28 -20.06
N PRO A 179 9.12 -24.40 -20.60
CA PRO A 179 10.35 -24.39 -21.38
C PRO A 179 10.19 -23.52 -22.63
N ILE A 180 11.21 -22.72 -22.93
CA ILE A 180 11.24 -21.87 -24.12
C ILE A 180 11.40 -22.76 -25.35
N ASN A 181 10.47 -22.67 -26.29
CA ASN A 181 10.53 -23.38 -27.57
C ASN A 181 10.84 -22.40 -28.70
N SER A 182 12.09 -22.42 -29.19
CA SER A 182 12.55 -21.51 -30.25
C SER A 182 11.80 -21.69 -31.56
N LEU A 183 11.41 -22.93 -31.91
CA LEU A 183 10.68 -23.20 -33.16
C LEU A 183 9.31 -22.52 -33.18
N VAL A 184 8.60 -22.51 -32.04
CA VAL A 184 7.31 -21.83 -31.89
C VAL A 184 7.49 -20.31 -31.98
N ILE A 185 8.56 -19.79 -31.38
CA ILE A 185 8.86 -18.35 -31.43
C ILE A 185 9.15 -17.93 -32.88
N ASP A 186 9.98 -18.68 -33.60
CA ASP A 186 10.34 -18.37 -34.98
C ASP A 186 9.13 -18.42 -35.91
N ASP A 187 8.29 -19.45 -35.78
CA ASP A 187 7.02 -19.57 -36.53
C ASP A 187 6.10 -18.38 -36.26
N TYR A 188 5.96 -17.99 -34.98
CA TYR A 188 5.12 -16.86 -34.62
C TYR A 188 5.68 -15.51 -35.09
N LYS A 189 7.02 -15.36 -35.18
CA LYS A 189 7.67 -14.17 -35.77
C LYS A 189 7.47 -14.09 -37.28
N ILE A 190 7.40 -15.21 -37.98
CA ILE A 190 7.04 -15.22 -39.41
C ILE A 190 5.59 -14.77 -39.58
N HIS A 191 4.68 -15.26 -38.74
CA HIS A 191 3.27 -14.88 -38.76
C HIS A 191 3.04 -13.41 -38.36
N PHE A 192 3.74 -12.92 -37.33
CA PHE A 192 3.67 -11.54 -36.84
C PHE A 192 5.07 -10.88 -36.87
N PRO A 193 5.48 -10.30 -38.03
CA PRO A 193 6.82 -9.72 -38.18
C PRO A 193 7.16 -8.57 -37.22
N LEU A 194 6.15 -7.87 -36.69
CA LEU A 194 6.32 -6.77 -35.73
C LEU A 194 6.18 -7.24 -34.27
N LEU A 195 6.24 -8.55 -34.01
CA LEU A 195 6.08 -9.11 -32.67
C LEU A 195 7.10 -8.51 -31.69
N ASP A 196 8.36 -8.36 -32.09
CA ASP A 196 9.40 -7.85 -31.20
C ASP A 196 9.16 -6.36 -30.85
N GLU A 197 8.73 -5.55 -31.81
CA GLU A 197 8.33 -4.14 -31.61
C GLU A 197 7.11 -4.04 -30.71
N PHE A 198 6.12 -4.92 -30.92
CA PHE A 198 4.94 -5.02 -30.08
C PHE A 198 5.30 -5.39 -28.64
N LEU A 199 6.14 -6.41 -28.43
CA LEU A 199 6.61 -6.79 -27.09
C LEU A 199 7.43 -5.68 -26.43
N LYS A 200 8.27 -4.95 -27.18
CA LYS A 200 8.97 -3.76 -26.69
C LYS A 200 7.99 -2.68 -26.22
N LEU A 201 6.90 -2.44 -26.95
CA LEU A 201 5.86 -1.51 -26.53
C LEU A 201 5.16 -1.98 -25.24
N VAL A 202 4.83 -3.27 -25.14
CA VAL A 202 4.24 -3.86 -23.93
C VAL A 202 5.19 -3.69 -22.74
N LEU A 203 6.48 -3.99 -22.90
CA LEU A 203 7.47 -3.79 -21.86
C LEU A 203 7.63 -2.32 -21.48
N ALA A 204 7.80 -1.43 -22.45
CA ALA A 204 7.97 0.00 -22.21
C ALA A 204 6.75 0.60 -21.48
N SER A 205 5.53 0.17 -21.83
CA SER A 205 4.29 0.66 -21.20
C SER A 205 4.18 0.28 -19.71
N ARG A 206 4.74 -0.85 -19.28
CA ARG A 206 4.73 -1.26 -17.86
C ARG A 206 5.55 -0.31 -16.98
N PHE A 207 6.64 0.22 -17.51
CA PHE A 207 7.56 1.11 -16.77
C PHE A 207 7.36 2.59 -17.11
N ALA A 208 6.50 2.91 -18.08
CA ALA A 208 6.18 4.28 -18.45
C ALA A 208 5.60 5.05 -17.24
N PRO A 209 6.06 6.29 -16.97
CA PRO A 209 5.49 7.14 -15.92
C PRO A 209 4.01 7.48 -16.17
N ASP A 210 3.62 7.58 -17.44
CA ASP A 210 2.25 7.84 -17.87
C ASP A 210 1.79 6.74 -18.84
N ARG A 211 1.04 5.78 -18.30
CA ARG A 211 0.51 4.64 -19.07
C ARG A 211 -0.62 5.06 -20.02
N LYS A 212 -1.21 6.26 -19.84
CA LYS A 212 -2.26 6.78 -20.73
C LYS A 212 -1.73 7.19 -22.10
N LYS A 213 -0.43 7.13 -22.35
CA LYS A 213 0.15 7.44 -23.67
C LYS A 213 0.56 6.19 -24.44
N ALA A 214 0.45 5.01 -23.83
CA ALA A 214 0.85 3.75 -24.43
C ALA A 214 -0.37 3.01 -25.01
N PHE A 215 -0.91 3.55 -26.10
CA PHE A 215 -2.00 2.90 -26.84
C PHE A 215 -1.48 2.31 -28.16
N LEU A 216 -1.97 1.11 -28.48
CA LEU A 216 -1.77 0.49 -29.78
C LEU A 216 -3.14 0.16 -30.38
N TRP A 217 -3.33 0.56 -31.62
CA TRP A 217 -4.44 0.07 -32.42
C TRP A 217 -3.96 -1.09 -33.29
N LEU A 218 -4.40 -2.31 -32.97
CA LEU A 218 -4.15 -3.48 -33.80
C LEU A 218 -5.27 -3.66 -34.82
N HIS A 219 -5.01 -3.28 -36.07
CA HIS A 219 -5.89 -3.57 -37.20
C HIS A 219 -5.42 -4.86 -37.89
N ALA A 220 -6.23 -5.92 -37.81
CA ALA A 220 -5.90 -7.22 -38.39
C ALA A 220 -7.13 -7.91 -38.97
N THR A 221 -6.95 -8.70 -40.03
CA THR A 221 -8.01 -9.46 -40.70
C THR A 221 -8.68 -10.45 -39.75
N THR A 222 -9.90 -10.88 -40.08
CA THR A 222 -10.54 -12.05 -39.43
C THR A 222 -9.59 -13.26 -39.50
N ASP A 223 -9.59 -14.08 -38.45
CA ASP A 223 -8.72 -15.27 -38.31
C ASP A 223 -7.21 -15.02 -38.28
N TRP A 224 -6.77 -13.76 -38.12
CA TRP A 224 -5.36 -13.46 -37.88
C TRP A 224 -4.78 -14.09 -36.60
N GLY A 225 -5.61 -14.61 -35.68
CA GLY A 225 -5.11 -15.14 -34.40
C GLY A 225 -5.09 -14.12 -33.26
N LYS A 226 -5.87 -13.02 -33.37
CA LYS A 226 -6.04 -12.02 -32.31
C LYS A 226 -6.46 -12.66 -30.98
N GLY A 227 -7.39 -13.61 -31.01
CA GLY A 227 -7.85 -14.32 -29.81
C GLY A 227 -6.74 -15.14 -29.15
N PHE A 228 -5.89 -15.79 -29.94
CA PHE A 228 -4.73 -16.51 -29.43
C PHE A 228 -3.75 -15.57 -28.73
N LEU A 229 -3.38 -14.45 -29.37
CA LEU A 229 -2.50 -13.44 -28.78
C LEU A 229 -3.06 -12.89 -27.46
N MET A 230 -4.34 -12.51 -27.44
CA MET A 230 -4.97 -11.94 -26.25
C MET A 230 -5.07 -12.96 -25.10
N ASN A 231 -5.36 -14.22 -25.40
CA ASN A 231 -5.39 -15.28 -24.39
C ASN A 231 -4.01 -15.55 -23.79
N ALA A 232 -2.97 -15.65 -24.62
CA ALA A 232 -1.60 -15.83 -24.13
C ALA A 232 -1.15 -14.67 -23.21
N MET A 233 -1.53 -13.44 -23.57
CA MET A 233 -1.28 -12.26 -22.73
C MET A 233 -2.10 -12.29 -21.44
N LYS A 234 -3.36 -12.74 -21.49
CA LYS A 234 -4.23 -12.86 -20.31
C LYS A 234 -3.70 -13.90 -19.32
N GLU A 235 -3.26 -15.07 -19.81
CA GLU A 235 -2.60 -16.09 -18.98
C GLU A 235 -1.32 -15.58 -18.31
N SER A 236 -0.64 -14.65 -18.97
CA SER A 236 0.56 -13.98 -18.44
C SER A 236 0.25 -12.79 -17.50
N GLY A 237 -1.03 -12.50 -17.24
CA GLY A 237 -1.45 -11.35 -16.41
C GLY A 237 -1.14 -9.99 -17.06
N LEU A 238 -1.06 -9.92 -18.39
CA LEU A 238 -0.74 -8.72 -19.15
C LEU A 238 -1.97 -7.96 -19.67
N VAL A 239 -3.15 -8.59 -19.66
CA VAL A 239 -4.39 -8.05 -20.22
C VAL A 239 -5.48 -8.02 -19.17
N VAL A 240 -6.22 -6.91 -19.15
CA VAL A 240 -7.49 -6.77 -18.43
C VAL A 240 -8.59 -6.54 -19.45
N ASP A 241 -9.63 -7.36 -19.40
CA ASP A 241 -10.80 -7.19 -20.25
C ASP A 241 -11.62 -6.00 -19.76
N VAL A 242 -11.86 -5.04 -20.65
CA VAL A 242 -12.63 -3.83 -20.36
C VAL A 242 -13.88 -3.77 -21.23
N THR A 243 -15.00 -3.42 -20.60
CA THR A 243 -16.26 -3.20 -21.34
C THR A 243 -16.18 -1.91 -22.17
N VAL A 244 -16.95 -1.83 -23.26
CA VAL A 244 -17.00 -0.62 -24.11
C VAL A 244 -17.35 0.63 -23.30
N LYS A 245 -18.30 0.53 -22.35
CA LYS A 245 -18.66 1.63 -21.44
C LYS A 245 -17.48 2.10 -20.58
N LEU A 246 -16.62 1.18 -20.15
CA LEU A 246 -15.43 1.53 -19.38
C LEU A 246 -14.38 2.20 -20.27
N VAL A 247 -14.23 1.76 -21.52
CA VAL A 247 -13.37 2.40 -22.52
C VAL A 247 -13.85 3.83 -22.81
N GLU A 248 -15.14 4.03 -23.03
CA GLU A 248 -15.76 5.36 -23.21
C GLU A 248 -15.49 6.26 -22.00
N SER A 249 -15.68 5.74 -20.78
CA SER A 249 -15.37 6.45 -19.53
C SER A 249 -13.89 6.84 -19.41
N ILE A 250 -12.97 5.95 -19.81
CA ILE A 250 -11.52 6.24 -19.86
C ILE A 250 -11.22 7.34 -20.88
N MET A 251 -11.86 7.30 -22.05
CA MET A 251 -11.69 8.32 -23.11
C MET A 251 -12.24 9.68 -22.67
N GLU A 252 -13.32 9.71 -21.90
CA GLU A 252 -13.87 10.92 -21.28
C GLU A 252 -13.04 11.43 -20.07
N GLY A 253 -11.97 10.73 -19.72
CA GLY A 253 -11.05 11.12 -18.63
C GLY A 253 -11.57 10.81 -17.23
N LYS A 254 -12.62 10.00 -17.10
CA LYS A 254 -13.19 9.59 -15.80
C LYS A 254 -12.34 8.50 -15.14
N PRO A 255 -12.39 8.37 -13.79
CA PRO A 255 -11.70 7.30 -13.08
C PRO A 255 -12.22 5.93 -13.53
N ALA A 256 -11.31 5.03 -13.90
CA ALA A 256 -11.63 3.66 -14.31
C ALA A 256 -10.94 2.67 -13.37
N PRO A 257 -11.71 1.90 -12.57
CA PRO A 257 -11.13 0.83 -11.77
C PRO A 257 -10.78 -0.34 -12.68
N LEU A 258 -9.52 -0.44 -13.09
CA LEU A 258 -8.98 -1.62 -13.75
C LEU A 258 -8.42 -2.55 -12.67
N GLN A 259 -9.01 -3.72 -12.50
CA GLN A 259 -8.45 -4.79 -11.68
C GLN A 259 -7.72 -5.75 -12.63
N ALA A 260 -6.40 -5.87 -12.43
CA ALA A 260 -5.57 -6.87 -13.08
C ALA A 260 -5.45 -8.11 -12.19
#